data_AF-A0A8T9Q5H4-F1
#
_entry.id   AF-A0A8T9Q5H4-F1
#
_cell.length_a   1.000
_cell.length_b   1.000
_cell.length_c   1.000
_cell.angle_alpha   90.00
_cell.angle_beta   90.00
_cell.angle_gamma   90.00
#
_symmetry.space_group_name_H-M   'P 1'
#
loop_
_entity.id
_entity.type
_entity.pdbx_description
1 polymer ?
#
loop_
_entity_poly.entity_id
_entity_poly.type
_entity_poly.pdbx_seq_one_letter_code
_entity_poly.pdbx_strand_id
1 'polypeptide(L)'
;MNKEELNQALVALIEKKQELHKLTYDDARYDDVEEELHDLEDDFNDQYGQYLEEVLEKVHEQLCPDTDVLLPTAYLPNDIKGDTGYLPSHKEGVWVDSDEFPGKEARLVLVPNPTRLILSVGKNVRKEVWKA
;
A
#
# COMPACT_ATOMS: atom_id res chain seq x y z
N MET A 1 -18.38 -2.05 6.54
CA MET A 1 -16.92 -2.15 6.78
C MET A 1 -16.58 -1.41 8.07
N ASN A 2 -15.81 -2.04 8.96
CA ASN A 2 -15.29 -1.40 10.17
C ASN A 2 -13.91 -0.76 9.87
N LYS A 3 -13.80 0.56 10.03
CA LYS A 3 -12.57 1.31 9.73
C LYS A 3 -11.42 0.97 10.68
N GLU A 4 -11.75 0.63 11.93
CA GLU A 4 -10.74 0.27 12.93
C GLU A 4 -10.12 -1.08 12.61
N GLU A 5 -10.94 -2.06 12.23
CA GLU A 5 -10.47 -3.39 11.81
C GLU A 5 -9.64 -3.31 10.53
N LEU A 6 -10.09 -2.54 9.51
CA LEU A 6 -9.29 -2.30 8.29
C LEU A 6 -7.91 -1.70 8.63
N ASN A 7 -7.89 -0.71 9.51
CA ASN A 7 -6.64 -0.09 9.95
C ASN A 7 -5.72 -1.09 10.66
N GLN A 8 -6.28 -1.93 11.56
CA GLN A 8 -5.52 -2.96 12.26
C GLN A 8 -4.96 -4.03 11.31
N ALA A 9 -5.77 -4.48 10.35
CA ALA A 9 -5.34 -5.46 9.35
C ALA A 9 -4.19 -4.91 8.48
N LEU A 10 -4.27 -3.64 8.07
CA LEU A 10 -3.17 -2.96 7.37
C LEU A 10 -1.90 -2.86 8.21
N VAL A 11 -2.02 -2.55 9.50
CA VAL A 11 -0.85 -2.51 10.40
C VAL A 11 -0.20 -3.88 10.48
N ALA A 12 -0.99 -4.94 10.71
CA ALA A 12 -0.49 -6.30 10.82
C ALA A 12 0.25 -6.75 9.54
N LEU A 13 -0.35 -6.51 8.37
CA LEU A 13 0.26 -6.81 7.08
C LEU A 13 1.61 -6.13 6.90
N ILE A 14 1.68 -4.83 7.16
CA ILE A 14 2.92 -4.09 6.93
C ILE A 14 3.99 -4.49 7.96
N GLU A 15 3.62 -4.76 9.21
CA GLU A 15 4.56 -5.27 10.21
C GLU A 15 5.13 -6.63 9.81
N LYS A 16 4.29 -7.54 9.29
CA LYS A 16 4.74 -8.85 8.78
C LYS A 16 5.65 -8.71 7.56
N LYS A 17 5.30 -7.82 6.63
CA LYS A 17 6.13 -7.51 5.45
C LYS A 17 7.50 -6.94 5.85
N GLN A 18 7.55 -6.09 6.87
CA GLN A 18 8.79 -5.58 7.45
C GLN A 18 9.58 -6.65 8.21
N GLU A 19 8.93 -7.65 8.79
CA GLU A 19 9.58 -8.81 9.40
C GLU A 19 10.29 -9.63 8.31
N LEU A 20 9.56 -10.03 7.26
CA LEU A 20 10.10 -10.79 6.13
C LEU A 20 11.29 -10.06 5.47
N HIS A 21 11.19 -8.75 5.22
CA HIS A 21 12.25 -7.96 4.60
C HIS A 21 13.55 -7.88 5.44
N LYS A 22 13.50 -8.21 6.74
CA LYS A 22 14.72 -8.27 7.58
C LYS A 22 15.40 -9.64 7.53
N LEU A 23 14.72 -10.65 7.02
CA LEU A 23 15.26 -11.99 6.87
C LEU A 23 16.04 -12.09 5.56
N THR A 24 17.10 -12.88 5.59
CA THR A 24 17.74 -13.34 4.36
C THR A 24 17.00 -14.58 3.86
N TYR A 25 17.09 -14.85 2.56
CA TYR A 25 16.42 -16.00 1.94
C TYR A 25 16.87 -17.37 2.53
N ASP A 26 18.04 -17.42 3.15
CA ASP A 26 18.58 -18.61 3.83
C ASP A 26 18.27 -18.68 5.33
N ASP A 27 17.55 -17.68 5.89
CA ASP A 27 17.06 -17.75 7.27
C ASP A 27 16.05 -18.89 7.39
N ALA A 28 16.21 -19.73 8.41
CA ALA A 28 15.34 -20.88 8.64
C ALA A 28 13.86 -20.53 8.86
N ARG A 29 13.55 -19.27 9.15
CA ARG A 29 12.18 -18.76 9.34
C ARG A 29 11.61 -18.07 8.09
N TYR A 30 12.39 -17.93 7.01
CA TYR A 30 11.96 -17.17 5.83
C TYR A 30 10.65 -17.74 5.27
N ASP A 31 10.62 -19.05 5.02
CA ASP A 31 9.45 -19.74 4.46
C ASP A 31 8.22 -19.60 5.37
N ASP A 32 8.38 -19.80 6.68
CA ASP A 32 7.27 -19.67 7.65
C ASP A 32 6.69 -18.24 7.65
N VAL A 33 7.56 -17.22 7.63
CA VAL A 33 7.14 -15.81 7.65
C VAL A 33 6.53 -15.38 6.31
N GLU A 34 7.00 -15.94 5.20
CA GLU A 34 6.42 -15.72 3.87
C GLU A 34 5.03 -16.35 3.76
N GLU A 35 4.83 -17.57 4.27
CA GLU A 35 3.51 -18.23 4.33
C GLU A 35 2.54 -17.44 5.22
N GLU A 36 2.96 -17.02 6.43
CA GLU A 36 2.15 -16.17 7.29
C GLU A 36 1.78 -14.82 6.64
N LEU A 37 2.67 -14.24 5.83
CA LEU A 37 2.38 -13.02 5.09
C LEU A 37 1.31 -13.26 4.02
N HIS A 38 1.43 -14.36 3.27
CA HIS A 38 0.45 -14.71 2.24
C HIS A 38 -0.93 -15.00 2.83
N ASP A 39 -1.01 -15.72 3.96
CA ASP A 39 -2.27 -15.95 4.66
C ASP A 39 -2.93 -14.61 5.06
N LEU A 40 -2.16 -13.66 5.57
CA LEU A 40 -2.67 -12.33 5.92
C LEU A 40 -3.11 -11.52 4.68
N GLU A 41 -2.41 -11.65 3.57
CA GLU A 41 -2.75 -10.96 2.31
C GLU A 41 -4.05 -11.51 1.73
N ASP A 42 -4.23 -12.82 1.76
CA ASP A 42 -5.44 -13.51 1.31
C ASP A 42 -6.64 -13.12 2.19
N ASP A 43 -6.51 -13.23 3.52
CA ASP A 43 -7.56 -12.82 4.47
C ASP A 43 -7.96 -11.34 4.27
N PHE A 44 -6.98 -10.47 4.03
CA PHE A 44 -7.22 -9.05 3.80
C PHE A 44 -7.98 -8.79 2.50
N ASN A 45 -7.58 -9.45 1.41
CA ASN A 45 -8.25 -9.32 0.11
C ASN A 45 -9.66 -9.92 0.15
N ASP A 46 -9.86 -11.05 0.84
CA ASP A 46 -11.18 -11.65 1.01
C ASP A 46 -12.12 -10.73 1.80
N GLN A 47 -11.62 -10.08 2.85
CA GLN A 47 -12.44 -9.25 3.73
C GLN A 47 -12.65 -7.82 3.20
N TYR A 48 -11.64 -7.21 2.59
CA TYR A 48 -11.62 -5.79 2.23
C TYR A 48 -11.36 -5.52 0.75
N GLY A 49 -11.00 -6.54 -0.03
CA GLY A 49 -10.58 -6.44 -1.43
C GLY A 49 -11.58 -5.69 -2.29
N GLN A 50 -12.81 -6.19 -2.36
CA GLN A 50 -13.88 -5.58 -3.15
C GLN A 50 -14.09 -4.09 -2.82
N TYR A 51 -14.10 -3.73 -1.53
CA TYR A 51 -14.30 -2.34 -1.12
C TYR A 51 -13.13 -1.44 -1.54
N LEU A 52 -11.89 -1.91 -1.36
CA LEU A 52 -10.70 -1.14 -1.71
C LEU A 52 -10.49 -1.07 -3.22
N GLU A 53 -10.85 -2.11 -3.97
CA GLU A 53 -10.84 -2.09 -5.44
C GLU A 53 -11.78 -0.99 -5.95
N GLU A 54 -13.03 -0.90 -5.48
CA GLU A 54 -13.94 0.19 -5.87
C GLU A 54 -13.40 1.59 -5.52
N VAL A 55 -12.61 1.71 -4.45
CA VAL A 55 -11.93 2.96 -4.07
C VAL A 55 -10.77 3.25 -5.02
N LEU A 56 -9.94 2.25 -5.30
CA LEU A 56 -8.78 2.36 -6.18
C LEU A 56 -9.19 2.68 -7.61
N GLU A 57 -10.26 2.04 -8.12
CA GLU A 57 -10.85 2.35 -9.43
C GLU A 57 -11.20 3.84 -9.53
N LYS A 58 -11.93 4.39 -8.55
CA LYS A 58 -12.31 5.82 -8.55
C LYS A 58 -11.09 6.74 -8.47
N VAL A 59 -10.06 6.36 -7.71
CA VAL A 59 -8.81 7.11 -7.62
C VAL A 59 -8.05 7.06 -8.95
N HIS A 60 -7.99 5.90 -9.60
CA HIS A 60 -7.34 5.72 -10.89
C HIS A 60 -8.07 6.48 -12.00
N GLU A 61 -9.39 6.39 -12.09
CA GLU A 61 -10.20 7.15 -13.05
C GLU A 61 -9.94 8.66 -13.00
N GLN A 62 -9.63 9.20 -11.81
CA GLN A 62 -9.38 10.62 -11.61
C GLN A 62 -7.93 11.07 -11.84
N LEU A 63 -6.96 10.20 -11.56
CA LEU A 63 -5.55 10.58 -11.48
C LEU A 63 -4.68 9.98 -12.58
N CYS A 64 -4.99 8.75 -13.00
CA CYS A 64 -4.17 7.90 -13.85
C CYS A 64 -5.04 6.84 -14.57
N PRO A 65 -6.02 7.24 -15.39
CA PRO A 65 -7.00 6.32 -15.98
C PRO A 65 -6.38 5.28 -16.93
N ASP A 66 -5.18 5.56 -17.45
CA ASP A 66 -4.45 4.64 -18.32
C ASP A 66 -3.60 3.60 -17.55
N THR A 67 -3.55 3.68 -16.21
CA THR A 67 -2.83 2.71 -15.38
C THR A 67 -3.80 1.68 -14.80
N ASP A 68 -3.51 0.39 -15.03
CA ASP A 68 -4.30 -0.73 -14.48
C ASP A 68 -4.39 -0.67 -12.94
N VAL A 69 -5.57 -0.99 -12.42
CA VAL A 69 -5.80 -1.14 -10.97
C VAL A 69 -5.29 -2.51 -10.54
N LEU A 70 -4.45 -2.55 -9.51
CA LEU A 70 -3.94 -3.80 -8.92
C LEU A 70 -4.72 -4.19 -7.66
N LEU A 71 -4.43 -5.38 -7.14
CA LEU A 71 -4.96 -5.80 -5.84
C LEU A 71 -4.56 -4.81 -4.72
N PRO A 72 -5.42 -4.59 -3.71
CA PRO A 72 -5.14 -3.63 -2.64
C PRO A 72 -3.81 -3.85 -1.92
N THR A 73 -3.40 -5.11 -1.72
CA THR A 73 -2.12 -5.47 -1.07
C THR A 73 -0.89 -5.01 -1.85
N ALA A 74 -0.99 -4.82 -3.18
CA ALA A 74 0.10 -4.30 -4.01
C ALA A 74 0.46 -2.83 -3.68
N TYR A 75 -0.48 -2.07 -3.10
CA TYR A 75 -0.28 -0.67 -2.73
C TYR A 75 0.36 -0.50 -1.33
N LEU A 76 0.66 -1.60 -0.63
CA LEU A 76 1.25 -1.55 0.71
C LEU A 76 2.75 -1.25 0.66
N PRO A 77 3.26 -0.34 1.50
CA PRO A 77 4.69 -0.06 1.58
C PRO A 77 5.46 -1.27 2.13
N ASN A 78 6.70 -1.46 1.68
CA ASN A 78 7.61 -2.44 2.29
C ASN A 78 8.13 -1.96 3.65
N ASP A 79 8.21 -0.64 3.84
CA ASP A 79 8.67 -0.02 5.08
C ASP A 79 7.88 1.25 5.42
N ILE A 80 7.44 1.35 6.67
CA ILE A 80 6.79 2.53 7.25
C ILE A 80 7.83 3.52 7.82
N LYS A 81 9.14 3.20 7.83
CA LYS A 81 10.21 4.15 8.19
C LYS A 81 10.39 5.22 7.11
N GLY A 82 9.43 6.12 6.96
CA GLY A 82 9.75 7.43 6.42
C GLY A 82 9.77 8.48 7.52
N ASP A 83 10.27 9.64 7.10
CA ASP A 83 10.90 10.67 7.94
C ASP A 83 10.04 11.21 9.09
N THR A 84 8.74 10.88 9.16
CA THR A 84 7.82 11.22 10.25
C THR A 84 6.64 10.23 10.28
N GLY A 85 6.40 9.56 11.42
CA GLY A 85 5.15 8.87 11.80
C GLY A 85 4.20 8.39 10.70
N TYR A 86 4.40 7.17 10.20
CA TYR A 86 3.50 6.47 9.25
C TYR A 86 3.46 7.00 7.81
N LEU A 87 4.51 7.70 7.36
CA LEU A 87 4.65 8.12 5.97
C LEU A 87 5.80 7.36 5.31
N PRO A 88 5.56 6.45 4.36
CA PRO A 88 6.61 5.69 3.70
C PRO A 88 7.46 6.58 2.77
N SER A 89 8.56 6.03 2.25
CA SER A 89 9.35 6.68 1.20
C SER A 89 8.50 6.99 -0.05
N HIS A 90 8.85 8.03 -0.80
CA HIS A 90 8.18 8.36 -2.09
C HIS A 90 8.39 7.28 -3.17
N LYS A 91 9.23 6.28 -2.88
CA LYS A 91 9.50 5.12 -3.74
C LYS A 91 8.66 3.89 -3.36
N GLU A 92 7.80 3.97 -2.36
CA GLU A 92 6.92 2.86 -2.00
C GLU A 92 5.62 2.90 -2.80
N GLY A 93 4.93 1.75 -2.87
CA GLY A 93 3.65 1.62 -3.55
C GLY A 93 3.76 1.44 -5.06
N VAL A 94 2.60 1.51 -5.71
CA VAL A 94 2.40 1.22 -7.14
C VAL A 94 2.76 2.44 -7.97
N TRP A 95 3.58 2.23 -9.00
CA TRP A 95 3.89 3.27 -9.99
C TRP A 95 2.67 3.54 -10.87
N VAL A 96 2.35 4.82 -11.07
CA VAL A 96 1.21 5.25 -11.89
C VAL A 96 1.64 6.37 -12.84
N ASP A 97 1.02 6.41 -14.03
CA ASP A 97 1.20 7.54 -14.96
C ASP A 97 0.11 8.58 -14.67
N SER A 98 0.48 9.66 -13.98
CA SER A 98 -0.49 10.67 -13.53
C SER A 98 -0.73 11.75 -14.57
N ASP A 99 -2.00 12.00 -14.91
CA ASP A 99 -2.43 13.05 -15.84
C ASP A 99 -2.05 14.45 -15.35
N GLU A 100 -2.08 14.68 -14.03
CA GLU A 100 -1.69 15.97 -13.43
C GLU A 100 -0.16 16.19 -13.50
N PHE A 101 0.62 15.11 -13.52
CA PHE A 101 2.08 15.15 -13.47
C PHE A 101 2.72 14.30 -14.59
N PRO A 102 2.48 14.63 -15.87
CA PRO A 102 2.89 13.78 -16.99
C PRO A 102 4.40 13.60 -17.04
N GLY A 103 4.84 12.34 -17.22
CA GLY A 103 6.25 11.98 -17.31
C GLY A 103 7.04 12.13 -16.00
N LYS A 104 6.36 12.25 -14.85
CA LYS A 104 6.99 12.23 -13.52
C LYS A 104 6.79 10.87 -12.86
N GLU A 105 7.76 10.48 -12.02
CA GLU A 105 7.61 9.29 -11.18
C GLU A 105 6.55 9.58 -10.10
N ALA A 106 5.34 9.08 -10.32
CA ALA A 106 4.23 9.13 -9.39
C ALA A 106 3.97 7.72 -8.83
N ARG A 107 3.67 7.64 -7.53
CA ARG A 107 3.30 6.39 -6.86
C ARG A 107 2.10 6.56 -5.95
N LEU A 108 1.22 5.57 -5.94
CA LEU A 108 0.12 5.44 -4.98
C LEU A 108 0.48 4.44 -3.90
N VAL A 109 0.26 4.82 -2.64
CA VAL A 109 0.53 3.97 -1.48
C VAL A 109 -0.64 4.00 -0.50
N LEU A 110 -1.06 2.83 -0.04
CA LEU A 110 -2.08 2.63 0.98
C LEU A 110 -1.38 2.55 2.35
N VAL A 111 -1.74 3.45 3.26
CA VAL A 111 -1.07 3.57 4.57
C VAL A 111 -2.08 3.56 5.71
N PRO A 112 -1.73 2.96 6.87
CA PRO A 112 -2.57 2.98 8.06
C PRO A 112 -2.39 4.29 8.86
N ASN A 113 -3.15 4.40 9.94
CA ASN A 113 -3.04 5.42 11.00
C ASN A 113 -3.08 6.88 10.51
N PRO A 114 -4.22 7.35 9.97
CA PRO A 114 -5.44 6.62 9.60
C PRO A 114 -5.34 6.00 8.19
N THR A 115 -6.17 5.00 7.89
CA THR A 115 -6.24 4.38 6.56
C THR A 115 -6.53 5.40 5.46
N ARG A 116 -5.57 5.55 4.53
CA ARG A 116 -5.62 6.54 3.44
C ARG A 116 -4.73 6.14 2.26
N LEU A 117 -5.04 6.67 1.08
CA LEU A 117 -4.20 6.58 -0.11
C LEU A 117 -3.43 7.89 -0.29
N ILE A 118 -2.13 7.78 -0.53
CA ILE A 118 -1.25 8.91 -0.78
C ILE A 118 -0.63 8.79 -2.16
N LEU A 119 -0.81 9.82 -2.99
CA LEU A 119 -0.04 10.04 -4.20
C LEU A 119 1.27 10.75 -3.84
N SER A 120 2.40 10.16 -4.19
CA SER A 120 3.72 10.80 -4.10
C SER A 120 4.26 11.07 -5.50
N VAL A 121 4.77 12.29 -5.77
CA VAL A 121 5.43 12.62 -7.04
C VAL A 121 6.83 13.16 -6.75
N GLY A 122 7.84 12.35 -7.07
CA GLY A 122 9.21 12.59 -6.63
C GLY A 122 9.31 12.82 -5.12
N LYS A 123 10.28 13.64 -4.69
CA LYS A 123 10.53 13.90 -3.26
C LYS A 123 9.61 14.95 -2.62
N ASN A 124 8.97 15.77 -3.44
CA ASN A 124 8.43 17.07 -2.98
C ASN A 124 6.91 17.12 -2.94
N VAL A 125 6.22 16.30 -3.73
CA VAL A 125 4.76 16.32 -3.81
C VAL A 125 4.22 15.10 -3.09
N ARG A 126 3.30 15.34 -2.16
CA ARG A 126 2.49 14.32 -1.50
C ARG A 126 1.07 14.82 -1.38
N LYS A 127 0.10 14.02 -1.81
CA LYS A 127 -1.32 14.33 -1.72
C LYS A 127 -2.07 13.15 -1.13
N GLU A 128 -2.87 13.39 -0.10
CA GLU A 128 -3.90 12.44 0.32
C GLU A 128 -5.00 12.50 -0.74
N VAL A 129 -5.23 11.38 -1.43
CA VAL A 129 -6.21 11.29 -2.54
C VAL A 129 -7.48 10.56 -2.13
N TRP A 130 -7.42 9.83 -1.01
CA TRP A 130 -8.57 9.19 -0.40
C TRP A 130 -8.27 8.88 1.08
N LYS A 131 -9.32 8.83 1.90
CA LYS A 131 -9.27 8.45 3.32
C LYS A 131 -10.54 7.70 3.73
N ALA A 132 -10.37 6.64 4.53
CA ALA A 132 -11.43 5.74 4.94
C ALA A 132 -12.52 6.39 5.79
#